data_AF-A0A1F9TVJ6-F1
#
_entry.id   AF-A0A1F9TVJ6-F1
#
_cell.length_a   1.000
_cell.length_b   1.000
_cell.length_c   1.000
_cell.angle_alpha   90.00
_cell.angle_beta   90.00
_cell.angle_gamma   90.00
#
_symmetry.space_group_name_H-M   'P 1'
#
loop_
_entity.id
_entity.type
_entity.pdbx_description
1 polymer ?
#
loop_
_entity_poly.entity_id
_entity_poly.type
_entity_poly.pdbx_seq_one_letter_code
_entity_poly.pdbx_strand_id
1 'polypeptide(L)'
;MPDEDAAYLRALAADTYRCISFMAHPKTGVPLDNSKHDAGHHTSVTNIGFYLASIVGAVELGLETRASAFKKIDFLLSLLSRLETWKNFPVNWYDAGRLTPNSDNLVSTVDLGNYYAGIIVVRQAFPELEVACDRLLRTDWNMLYDSEQKLLYGGYNLKMQASTEWHYDHLGADSRLAGFLAVAIGRVPKESWDALNRNLEQRYGVEYLKPGWEAGGLFLGYMSGIFIDEKGFLPGLSAANFAKAQMIHQDKIHSPVWGWSASDSPKDGYLGFLALKDDIVAPYASAMAVEDFPGEVIANLKMLERLGARTSHLRSGKYVPFGFRDAYDIRTRAITSNYLMLDQTMIFLTLVNALKDRAISRHFESYAPVLETKKLLSDYASRVIVDPASYPLNLGRHFNLKVIPYESERPEYRVVRAAEIPLLHVQEWERAEIISLTARNLEAGELKGTDDLGARAAFLWDDQYLYVRAQVKDQSIRPMGFAPDLYKGDLVEVYINPDSRGLTWGSTKDYQLGIAPAVEGGDTLSYLWFQDRRPFYDDVRAISRRTEDGYEITAAVSWKLLRMETPVRGQSLGVSLAVNDVDAGEPQNAKVNWFFQPREGKFLLPKVILN
;
A
#
# COMPACT_ATOMS: atom_id res chain seq x y z
N MET A 1 6.86 -28.39 16.56
CA MET A 1 5.38 -28.33 16.45
C MET A 1 4.83 -29.70 16.84
N PRO A 2 3.73 -29.78 17.61
CA PRO A 2 3.07 -31.05 17.93
C PRO A 2 2.56 -31.79 16.68
N ASP A 3 2.44 -33.12 16.73
CA ASP A 3 2.03 -33.93 15.59
C ASP A 3 0.61 -33.63 15.09
N GLU A 4 -0.33 -33.37 16.01
CA GLU A 4 -1.71 -33.00 15.67
C GLU A 4 -1.78 -31.69 14.90
N ASP A 5 -0.98 -30.71 15.32
CA ASP A 5 -0.87 -29.41 14.66
C ASP A 5 -0.25 -29.56 13.27
N ALA A 6 0.80 -30.37 13.14
CA ALA A 6 1.38 -30.69 11.82
C ALA A 6 0.37 -31.41 10.91
N ALA A 7 -0.46 -32.32 11.46
CA ALA A 7 -1.52 -32.99 10.72
C ALA A 7 -2.61 -32.02 10.26
N TYR A 8 -3.03 -31.09 11.12
CA TYR A 8 -3.97 -30.02 10.77
C TYR A 8 -3.45 -29.17 9.61
N LEU A 9 -2.20 -28.71 9.68
CA LEU A 9 -1.58 -27.91 8.62
C LEU A 9 -1.41 -28.71 7.31
N ARG A 10 -1.08 -30.01 7.36
CA ARG A 10 -1.03 -30.88 6.19
C ARG A 10 -2.40 -31.00 5.51
N ALA A 11 -3.47 -31.16 6.29
CA ALA A 11 -4.83 -31.21 5.77
C ALA A 11 -5.25 -29.88 5.13
N LEU A 12 -4.91 -28.75 5.77
CA LEU A 12 -5.14 -27.43 5.21
C LEU A 12 -4.37 -27.22 3.90
N ALA A 13 -3.09 -27.57 3.83
CA ALA A 13 -2.30 -27.48 2.61
C ALA A 13 -2.89 -28.33 1.46
N ALA A 14 -3.41 -29.52 1.76
CA ALA A 14 -4.07 -30.38 0.77
C ALA A 14 -5.39 -29.77 0.25
N ASP A 15 -6.18 -29.13 1.12
CA ASP A 15 -7.39 -28.40 0.73
C ASP A 15 -7.08 -27.19 -0.13
N THR A 16 -6.10 -26.38 0.28
CA THR A 16 -5.67 -25.18 -0.45
C THR A 16 -5.08 -25.53 -1.81
N TYR A 17 -4.26 -26.59 -1.93
CA TYR A 17 -3.73 -27.02 -3.23
C TYR A 17 -4.82 -27.53 -4.19
N ARG A 18 -5.91 -28.12 -3.66
CA ARG A 18 -7.09 -28.44 -4.47
C ARG A 18 -7.76 -27.19 -5.03
N CYS A 19 -7.82 -26.10 -4.26
CA CYS A 19 -8.31 -24.80 -4.75
C CYS A 19 -7.41 -24.23 -5.85
N ILE A 20 -6.10 -24.20 -5.60
CA ILE A 20 -5.09 -23.73 -6.57
C ILE A 20 -5.20 -24.52 -7.89
N SER A 21 -5.25 -25.85 -7.81
CA SER A 21 -5.40 -26.73 -8.98
C SER A 21 -6.72 -26.52 -9.71
N PHE A 22 -7.80 -26.21 -8.98
CA PHE A 22 -9.11 -25.91 -9.57
C PHE A 22 -9.11 -24.60 -10.36
N MET A 23 -8.36 -23.60 -9.87
CA MET A 23 -8.24 -22.30 -10.53
C MET A 23 -7.24 -22.31 -11.69
N ALA A 24 -6.66 -23.44 -12.09
CA ALA A 24 -5.92 -23.54 -13.34
C ALA A 24 -6.87 -23.53 -14.55
N HIS A 25 -6.62 -22.66 -15.53
CA HIS A 25 -7.47 -22.55 -16.72
C HIS A 25 -7.46 -23.88 -17.50
N PRO A 26 -8.64 -24.45 -17.84
CA PRO A 26 -8.73 -25.84 -18.34
C PRO A 26 -8.04 -26.09 -19.68
N LYS A 27 -7.83 -25.06 -20.50
CA LYS A 27 -7.19 -25.19 -21.82
C LYS A 27 -5.70 -24.86 -21.82
N THR A 28 -5.32 -23.79 -21.11
CA THR A 28 -3.96 -23.22 -21.14
C THR A 28 -3.16 -23.61 -19.91
N GLY A 29 -3.81 -24.08 -18.84
CA GLY A 29 -3.17 -24.46 -17.58
C GLY A 29 -2.68 -23.28 -16.74
N VAL A 30 -2.69 -22.05 -17.26
CA VAL A 30 -2.26 -20.86 -16.51
C VAL A 30 -3.22 -20.59 -15.34
N PRO A 31 -2.72 -20.05 -14.23
CA PRO A 31 -3.56 -19.78 -13.06
C PRO A 31 -4.54 -18.64 -13.36
N LEU A 32 -5.83 -18.87 -13.10
CA LEU A 32 -6.80 -17.79 -13.06
C LEU A 32 -6.56 -16.90 -11.85
N ASP A 33 -6.93 -15.64 -11.95
CA ASP A 33 -6.84 -14.69 -10.85
C ASP A 33 -7.69 -15.09 -9.64
N ASN A 34 -8.88 -15.61 -9.89
CA ASN A 34 -9.82 -15.99 -8.86
C ASN A 34 -10.76 -17.11 -9.30
N SER A 35 -11.53 -17.65 -8.35
CA SER A 35 -12.44 -18.78 -8.57
C SER A 35 -13.75 -18.44 -9.30
N LYS A 36 -14.02 -17.17 -9.67
CA LYS A 36 -15.24 -16.77 -10.42
C LYS A 36 -14.98 -16.96 -11.91
N HIS A 37 -15.26 -18.16 -12.44
CA HIS A 37 -15.04 -18.49 -13.86
C HIS A 37 -15.82 -17.58 -14.83
N ASP A 38 -16.90 -16.93 -14.39
CA ASP A 38 -17.77 -16.12 -15.24
C ASP A 38 -17.33 -14.64 -15.35
N ALA A 39 -16.35 -14.19 -14.56
CA ALA A 39 -15.98 -12.77 -14.40
C ALA A 39 -14.86 -12.28 -15.33
N GLY A 40 -14.50 -13.04 -16.37
CA GLY A 40 -13.36 -12.77 -17.23
C GLY A 40 -12.14 -13.57 -16.80
N HIS A 41 -11.65 -14.44 -17.69
CA HIS A 41 -10.50 -15.29 -17.41
C HIS A 41 -9.22 -14.46 -17.50
N HIS A 42 -8.76 -13.89 -16.40
CA HIS A 42 -7.48 -13.18 -16.34
C HIS A 42 -6.43 -13.98 -15.57
N THR A 43 -5.17 -13.78 -15.93
CA THR A 43 -3.99 -14.22 -15.19
C THR A 43 -3.04 -13.04 -15.05
N SER A 44 -2.27 -13.02 -13.96
CA SER A 44 -1.16 -12.08 -13.77
C SER A 44 0.17 -12.83 -13.73
N VAL A 45 1.27 -12.12 -13.97
CA VAL A 45 2.62 -12.71 -13.83
C VAL A 45 2.95 -13.08 -12.39
N THR A 46 2.41 -12.34 -11.40
CA THR A 46 2.45 -12.73 -9.98
C THR A 46 1.77 -14.07 -9.75
N ASN A 47 0.53 -14.25 -10.22
CA ASN A 47 -0.19 -15.52 -10.09
C ASN A 47 0.57 -16.67 -10.76
N ILE A 48 1.17 -16.44 -11.93
CA ILE A 48 1.97 -17.43 -12.65
C ILE A 48 3.19 -17.87 -11.81
N GLY A 49 3.96 -16.92 -11.28
CA GLY A 49 5.14 -17.23 -10.46
C GLY A 49 4.80 -18.05 -9.22
N PHE A 50 3.80 -17.61 -8.46
CA PHE A 50 3.35 -18.31 -7.25
C PHE A 50 2.74 -19.68 -7.55
N TYR A 51 2.02 -19.82 -8.67
CA TYR A 51 1.48 -21.11 -9.10
C TYR A 51 2.59 -22.10 -9.48
N LEU A 52 3.62 -21.65 -10.22
CA LEU A 52 4.79 -22.48 -10.55
C LEU A 52 5.48 -23.00 -9.27
N ALA A 53 5.72 -22.11 -8.30
CA ALA A 53 6.26 -22.51 -7.00
C ALA A 53 5.32 -23.48 -6.25
N SER A 54 4.00 -23.31 -6.38
CA SER A 54 3.01 -24.18 -5.73
C SER A 54 3.00 -25.59 -6.31
N ILE A 55 3.24 -25.76 -7.62
CA ILE A 55 3.40 -27.09 -8.21
C ILE A 55 4.63 -27.79 -7.61
N VAL A 56 5.75 -27.07 -7.42
CA VAL A 56 6.94 -27.60 -6.72
C VAL A 56 6.60 -27.98 -5.28
N GLY A 57 5.95 -27.08 -4.53
CA GLY A 57 5.55 -27.34 -3.14
C GLY A 57 4.61 -28.53 -2.98
N ALA A 58 3.73 -28.79 -3.96
CA ALA A 58 2.88 -29.97 -3.96
C ALA A 58 3.66 -31.27 -4.12
N VAL A 59 4.76 -31.27 -4.89
CA VAL A 59 5.67 -32.42 -4.97
C VAL A 59 6.37 -32.64 -3.63
N GLU A 60 6.87 -31.57 -2.98
CA GLU A 60 7.52 -31.64 -1.67
C GLU A 60 6.60 -32.22 -0.58
N LEU A 61 5.31 -31.89 -0.62
CA LEU A 61 4.30 -32.41 0.29
C LEU A 61 3.74 -33.79 -0.11
N GLY A 62 4.06 -34.30 -1.31
CA GLY A 62 3.52 -35.56 -1.83
C GLY A 62 2.05 -35.47 -2.31
N LEU A 63 1.56 -34.25 -2.56
CA LEU A 63 0.23 -33.98 -3.11
C LEU A 63 0.19 -34.08 -4.65
N GLU A 64 1.34 -33.99 -5.29
CA GLU A 64 1.52 -34.11 -6.73
C GLU A 64 2.73 -35.01 -7.03
N THR A 65 2.66 -35.81 -8.08
CA THR A 65 3.81 -36.64 -8.48
C THR A 65 4.80 -35.83 -9.31
N ARG A 66 6.11 -36.09 -9.17
CA ARG A 66 7.15 -35.41 -9.98
C ARG A 66 6.88 -35.49 -11.49
N ALA A 67 6.43 -36.64 -11.98
CA ALA A 67 6.14 -36.83 -13.41
C ALA A 67 4.95 -35.99 -13.90
N SER A 68 3.89 -35.87 -13.09
CA SER A 68 2.73 -35.01 -13.41
C SER A 68 3.11 -33.52 -13.33
N ALA A 69 3.83 -33.14 -12.27
CA ALA A 69 4.35 -31.78 -12.11
C ALA A 69 5.25 -31.36 -13.27
N PHE A 70 6.19 -32.21 -13.70
CA PHE A 70 7.06 -31.96 -14.85
C PHE A 70 6.24 -31.63 -16.10
N LYS A 71 5.23 -32.45 -16.44
CA LYS A 71 4.38 -32.22 -17.62
C LYS A 71 3.63 -30.89 -17.55
N LYS A 72 3.09 -30.55 -16.36
CA LYS A 72 2.38 -29.27 -16.14
C LYS A 72 3.32 -28.09 -16.33
N ILE A 73 4.47 -28.13 -15.67
CA ILE A 73 5.47 -27.05 -15.70
C ILE A 73 6.06 -26.89 -17.10
N ASP A 74 6.49 -27.97 -17.74
CA ASP A 74 7.04 -27.94 -19.10
C ASP A 74 6.06 -27.29 -20.08
N PHE A 75 4.78 -27.69 -20.02
CA PHE A 75 3.74 -27.09 -20.84
C PHE A 75 3.57 -25.59 -20.55
N LEU A 76 3.52 -25.19 -19.28
CA LEU A 76 3.44 -23.78 -18.88
C LEU A 76 4.64 -22.99 -19.39
N LEU A 77 5.88 -23.43 -19.15
CA LEU A 77 7.09 -22.76 -19.62
C LEU A 77 7.10 -22.59 -21.16
N SER A 78 6.58 -23.59 -21.89
CA SER A 78 6.44 -23.51 -23.35
C SER A 78 5.45 -22.42 -23.78
N LEU A 79 4.36 -22.20 -23.02
CA LEU A 79 3.39 -21.14 -23.27
C LEU A 79 3.96 -19.77 -22.90
N LEU A 80 4.63 -19.68 -21.74
CA LEU A 80 5.25 -18.45 -21.26
C LEU A 80 6.29 -17.89 -22.25
N SER A 81 7.04 -18.77 -22.93
CA SER A 81 7.98 -18.35 -23.98
C SER A 81 7.33 -17.75 -25.24
N ARG A 82 6.00 -17.80 -25.34
CA ARG A 82 5.21 -17.27 -26.45
C ARG A 82 4.35 -16.06 -26.05
N LEU A 83 4.41 -15.65 -24.78
CA LEU A 83 3.72 -14.44 -24.34
C LEU A 83 4.29 -13.21 -25.05
N GLU A 84 3.42 -12.24 -25.28
CA GLU A 84 3.87 -10.91 -25.68
C GLU A 84 4.68 -10.30 -24.54
N THR A 85 5.86 -9.76 -24.88
CA THR A 85 6.80 -9.17 -23.92
C THR A 85 7.34 -7.85 -24.43
N TRP A 86 7.74 -6.99 -23.51
CA TRP A 86 8.54 -5.80 -23.78
C TRP A 86 9.96 -6.05 -23.35
N LYS A 87 10.90 -6.08 -24.30
CA LYS A 87 12.32 -6.35 -24.03
C LYS A 87 12.54 -7.62 -23.18
N ASN A 88 11.79 -8.68 -23.48
CA ASN A 88 11.73 -9.96 -22.75
C ASN A 88 11.07 -9.92 -21.35
N PHE A 89 10.54 -8.79 -20.91
CA PHE A 89 9.67 -8.72 -19.74
C PHE A 89 8.21 -8.97 -20.13
N PRO A 90 7.52 -9.93 -19.51
CA PRO A 90 6.07 -10.05 -19.71
C PRO A 90 5.34 -8.83 -19.16
N VAL A 91 4.19 -8.51 -19.77
CA VAL A 91 3.25 -7.53 -19.20
C VAL A 91 2.56 -8.12 -17.97
N ASN A 92 1.97 -7.27 -17.13
CA ASN A 92 1.42 -7.72 -15.86
C ASN A 92 0.24 -8.69 -16.03
N TRP A 93 -0.73 -8.34 -16.89
CA TRP A 93 -2.01 -9.05 -17.00
C TRP A 93 -2.27 -9.58 -18.42
N TYR A 94 -2.82 -10.79 -18.50
CA TYR A 94 -3.24 -11.44 -19.74
C TYR A 94 -4.65 -12.02 -19.62
N ASP A 95 -5.36 -12.12 -20.74
CA ASP A 95 -6.48 -13.05 -20.88
C ASP A 95 -5.94 -14.49 -20.77
N ALA A 96 -6.39 -15.26 -19.79
CA ALA A 96 -5.87 -16.59 -19.51
C ALA A 96 -6.22 -17.63 -20.59
N GLY A 97 -7.23 -17.38 -21.42
CA GLY A 97 -7.64 -18.28 -22.51
C GLY A 97 -6.93 -18.00 -23.83
N ARG A 98 -6.69 -16.73 -24.15
CA ARG A 98 -6.08 -16.24 -25.39
C ARG A 98 -4.60 -15.91 -25.23
N LEU A 99 -4.15 -15.67 -24.00
CA LEU A 99 -2.79 -15.24 -23.65
C LEU A 99 -2.39 -13.90 -24.28
N THR A 100 -3.37 -13.03 -24.50
CA THR A 100 -3.17 -11.66 -25.00
C THR A 100 -3.11 -10.67 -23.83
N PRO A 101 -2.22 -9.68 -23.85
CA PRO A 101 -2.18 -8.59 -22.87
C PRO A 101 -3.54 -7.94 -22.61
N ASN A 102 -3.76 -7.47 -21.37
CA ASN A 102 -4.90 -6.61 -21.06
C ASN A 102 -4.69 -5.19 -21.60
N SER A 103 -5.71 -4.33 -21.46
CA SER A 103 -5.61 -2.95 -21.94
C SER A 103 -4.60 -2.08 -21.19
N ASP A 104 -4.17 -2.44 -19.98
CA ASP A 104 -3.31 -1.57 -19.17
C ASP A 104 -1.88 -1.59 -19.70
N ASN A 105 -1.45 -2.70 -20.31
CA ASN A 105 -0.14 -2.87 -20.96
C ASN A 105 1.02 -2.36 -20.09
N LEU A 106 0.94 -2.60 -18.79
CA LEU A 106 1.97 -2.26 -17.82
C LEU A 106 2.92 -3.44 -17.63
N VAL A 107 4.22 -3.20 -17.73
CA VAL A 107 5.25 -4.10 -17.22
C VAL A 107 5.50 -3.70 -15.77
N SER A 108 4.98 -4.49 -14.82
CA SER A 108 5.04 -4.15 -13.39
C SER A 108 6.27 -4.76 -12.72
N THR A 109 7.10 -3.93 -12.10
CA THR A 109 8.37 -4.38 -11.52
C THR A 109 8.17 -5.34 -10.35
N VAL A 110 7.21 -5.07 -9.45
CA VAL A 110 6.89 -5.96 -8.31
C VAL A 110 6.41 -7.33 -8.79
N ASP A 111 5.51 -7.34 -9.78
CA ASP A 111 4.93 -8.57 -10.29
C ASP A 111 5.96 -9.44 -11.02
N LEU A 112 6.93 -8.79 -11.70
CA LEU A 112 8.06 -9.49 -12.30
C LEU A 112 8.93 -10.20 -11.24
N GLY A 113 9.16 -9.57 -10.08
CA GLY A 113 9.88 -10.21 -8.97
C GLY A 113 9.25 -11.55 -8.57
N ASN A 114 7.92 -11.56 -8.44
CA ASN A 114 7.13 -12.75 -8.10
C ASN A 114 7.20 -13.81 -9.21
N TYR A 115 7.08 -13.39 -10.46
CA TYR A 115 7.17 -14.26 -11.64
C TYR A 115 8.51 -15.00 -11.71
N TYR A 116 9.62 -14.26 -11.61
CA TYR A 116 10.96 -14.83 -11.72
C TYR A 116 11.34 -15.66 -10.50
N ALA A 117 10.86 -15.33 -9.30
CA ALA A 117 11.06 -16.16 -8.13
C ALA A 117 10.48 -17.58 -8.31
N GLY A 118 9.25 -17.67 -8.85
CA GLY A 118 8.63 -18.94 -9.20
C GLY A 118 9.43 -19.74 -10.24
N ILE A 119 9.95 -19.07 -11.27
CA ILE A 119 10.78 -19.71 -12.31
C ILE A 119 12.09 -20.23 -11.72
N ILE A 120 12.74 -19.48 -10.83
CA ILE A 120 13.97 -19.90 -10.15
C ILE A 120 13.70 -21.14 -9.28
N VAL A 121 12.60 -21.16 -8.52
CA VAL A 121 12.21 -22.34 -7.74
C VAL A 121 12.02 -23.56 -8.64
N VAL A 122 11.33 -23.41 -9.77
CA VAL A 122 11.16 -24.48 -10.77
C VAL A 122 12.51 -24.94 -11.33
N ARG A 123 13.36 -24.00 -11.74
CA ARG A 123 14.69 -24.28 -12.31
C ARG A 123 15.50 -25.18 -11.37
N GLN A 124 15.48 -24.88 -10.07
CA GLN A 124 16.26 -25.61 -9.07
C GLN A 124 15.62 -26.96 -8.70
N ALA A 125 14.29 -27.05 -8.67
CA ALA A 125 13.58 -28.29 -8.35
C ALA A 125 13.51 -29.29 -9.53
N PHE A 126 13.54 -28.79 -10.77
CA PHE A 126 13.48 -29.56 -12.01
C PHE A 126 14.65 -29.18 -12.94
N PRO A 127 15.88 -29.68 -12.67
CA PRO A 127 17.06 -29.38 -13.49
C PRO A 127 16.89 -29.74 -14.97
N GLU A 128 16.01 -30.68 -15.28
CA GLU A 128 15.65 -31.08 -16.65
C GLU A 128 15.01 -29.93 -17.45
N LEU A 129 14.49 -28.89 -16.77
CA LEU A 129 13.86 -27.70 -17.36
C LEU A 129 14.78 -26.47 -17.34
N GLU A 130 16.06 -26.62 -16.96
CA GLU A 130 17.03 -25.53 -16.82
C GLU A 130 17.06 -24.60 -18.04
N VAL A 131 17.16 -25.16 -19.25
CA VAL A 131 17.25 -24.39 -20.50
C VAL A 131 16.00 -23.53 -20.73
N ALA A 132 14.81 -24.06 -20.43
CA ALA A 132 13.56 -23.33 -20.60
C ALA A 132 13.44 -22.18 -19.60
N CYS A 133 13.82 -22.42 -18.34
CA CYS A 133 13.85 -21.40 -17.29
C CYS A 133 14.89 -20.32 -17.57
N ASP A 134 16.13 -20.70 -17.92
CA ASP A 134 17.22 -19.76 -18.20
C ASP A 134 16.92 -18.85 -19.38
N ARG A 135 16.14 -19.32 -20.36
CA ARG A 135 15.67 -18.46 -21.45
C ARG A 135 14.73 -17.37 -20.94
N LEU A 136 13.83 -17.68 -20.02
CA LEU A 136 12.89 -16.71 -19.46
C LEU A 136 13.57 -15.74 -18.48
N LEU A 137 14.60 -16.19 -17.76
CA LEU A 137 15.36 -15.37 -16.80
C LEU A 137 16.32 -14.37 -17.48
N ARG A 138 16.50 -14.45 -18.81
CA ARG A 138 17.35 -13.51 -19.57
C ARG A 138 16.65 -12.18 -19.82
N THR A 139 16.71 -11.31 -18.84
CA THR A 139 16.19 -9.94 -18.91
C THR A 139 17.20 -8.90 -18.46
N ASP A 140 17.05 -7.68 -18.95
CA ASP A 140 17.91 -6.55 -18.58
C ASP A 140 17.16 -5.59 -17.65
N TRP A 141 17.32 -5.80 -16.34
CA TRP A 141 16.62 -5.03 -15.31
C TRP A 141 17.09 -3.57 -15.23
N ASN A 142 18.20 -3.20 -15.86
CA ASN A 142 18.58 -1.79 -15.98
C ASN A 142 17.51 -0.96 -16.71
N MET A 143 16.65 -1.60 -17.52
CA MET A 143 15.51 -0.95 -18.19
C MET A 143 14.40 -0.51 -17.21
N LEU A 144 14.37 -1.04 -16.00
CA LEU A 144 13.41 -0.72 -14.93
C LEU A 144 14.09 0.00 -13.76
N TYR A 145 15.35 0.38 -13.90
CA TYR A 145 16.16 1.01 -12.86
C TYR A 145 16.38 2.49 -13.17
N ASP A 146 16.10 3.33 -12.19
CA ASP A 146 16.45 4.74 -12.19
C ASP A 146 17.82 4.93 -11.56
N SER A 147 18.82 5.26 -12.36
CA SER A 147 20.18 5.47 -11.86
C SER A 147 20.36 6.74 -11.05
N GLU A 148 19.49 7.73 -11.22
CA GLU A 148 19.54 9.00 -10.49
C GLU A 148 18.99 8.81 -9.08
N GLN A 149 17.80 8.21 -8.98
CA GLN A 149 17.16 7.88 -7.69
C GLN A 149 17.76 6.65 -7.02
N LYS A 150 18.48 5.82 -7.78
CA LYS A 150 18.96 4.48 -7.38
C LYS A 150 17.81 3.56 -6.96
N LEU A 151 16.64 3.72 -7.53
CA LEU A 151 15.47 2.91 -7.20
C LEU A 151 14.91 2.27 -8.46
N LEU A 152 14.12 1.21 -8.30
CA LEU A 152 13.38 0.66 -9.41
C LEU A 152 12.11 1.47 -9.64
N TYR A 153 11.79 1.77 -10.90
CA TYR A 153 10.48 2.29 -11.26
C TYR A 153 9.39 1.30 -10.86
N GLY A 154 8.20 1.81 -10.58
CA GLY A 154 6.99 1.01 -10.45
C GLY A 154 6.74 0.06 -11.62
N GLY A 155 7.06 0.52 -12.83
CA GLY A 155 7.03 -0.28 -14.04
C GLY A 155 7.29 0.53 -15.30
N TYR A 156 6.96 -0.07 -16.45
CA TYR A 156 6.98 0.60 -17.75
C TYR A 156 5.62 0.49 -18.43
N ASN A 157 5.02 1.63 -18.77
CA ASN A 157 3.74 1.71 -19.45
C ASN A 157 3.94 1.69 -20.97
N LEU A 158 3.50 0.62 -21.64
CA LEU A 158 3.72 0.47 -23.09
C LEU A 158 2.87 1.42 -23.94
N LYS A 159 1.71 1.87 -23.42
CA LYS A 159 0.86 2.84 -24.11
C LYS A 159 1.49 4.23 -24.09
N MET A 160 2.00 4.65 -22.94
CA MET A 160 2.68 5.93 -22.76
C MET A 160 4.12 5.90 -23.26
N GLN A 161 4.67 4.70 -23.47
CA GLN A 161 6.08 4.48 -23.81
C GLN A 161 7.03 5.15 -22.82
N ALA A 162 6.69 5.08 -21.54
CA ALA A 162 7.43 5.71 -20.46
C ALA A 162 7.45 4.82 -19.20
N SER A 163 8.51 4.96 -18.42
CA SER A 163 8.53 4.46 -17.04
C SER A 163 7.47 5.17 -16.19
N THR A 164 7.03 4.53 -15.12
CA THR A 164 6.16 5.19 -14.13
C THR A 164 6.92 6.32 -13.43
N GLU A 165 6.20 7.38 -13.05
CA GLU A 165 6.76 8.52 -12.31
C GLU A 165 7.15 8.16 -10.86
N TRP A 166 6.60 7.07 -10.33
CA TRP A 166 6.86 6.60 -8.97
C TRP A 166 7.79 5.38 -8.94
N HIS A 167 8.42 5.17 -7.79
CA HIS A 167 9.43 4.13 -7.55
C HIS A 167 9.05 3.25 -6.36
N TYR A 168 9.67 2.07 -6.31
CA TYR A 168 9.66 1.23 -5.12
C TYR A 168 10.84 1.56 -4.22
N ASP A 169 10.55 2.12 -3.04
CA ASP A 169 11.54 2.76 -2.18
C ASP A 169 11.62 2.16 -0.77
N HIS A 170 10.83 1.15 -0.41
CA HIS A 170 10.78 0.61 0.96
C HIS A 170 11.27 -0.83 1.07
N LEU A 171 12.08 -1.10 2.09
CA LEU A 171 12.49 -2.48 2.44
C LEU A 171 11.31 -3.27 3.03
N GLY A 172 10.37 -2.62 3.72
CA GLY A 172 9.21 -3.27 4.33
C GLY A 172 8.10 -3.67 3.35
N ALA A 173 8.22 -3.33 2.07
CA ALA A 173 7.23 -3.65 1.03
C ALA A 173 7.47 -5.03 0.42
N ASP A 174 6.42 -5.57 -0.23
CA ASP A 174 6.44 -6.79 -1.03
C ASP A 174 7.33 -6.66 -2.29
N SER A 175 7.49 -5.44 -2.80
CA SER A 175 8.38 -5.11 -3.92
C SER A 175 9.86 -5.40 -3.67
N ARG A 176 10.28 -5.64 -2.42
CA ARG A 176 11.68 -5.98 -2.11
C ARG A 176 12.17 -7.22 -2.87
N LEU A 177 11.30 -8.19 -3.17
CA LEU A 177 11.70 -9.38 -3.94
C LEU A 177 12.16 -9.00 -5.35
N ALA A 178 11.52 -8.02 -5.98
CA ALA A 178 11.95 -7.49 -7.26
C ALA A 178 13.27 -6.72 -7.14
N GLY A 179 13.44 -5.89 -6.10
CA GLY A 179 14.71 -5.24 -5.79
C GLY A 179 15.87 -6.23 -5.62
N PHE A 180 15.63 -7.30 -4.87
CA PHE A 180 16.59 -8.38 -4.67
C PHE A 180 16.99 -9.04 -6.00
N LEU A 181 16.00 -9.40 -6.83
CA LEU A 181 16.24 -10.07 -8.11
C LEU A 181 16.88 -9.15 -9.15
N ALA A 182 16.58 -7.86 -9.15
CA ALA A 182 17.24 -6.88 -10.01
C ALA A 182 18.75 -6.86 -9.76
N VAL A 183 19.19 -6.97 -8.50
CA VAL A 183 20.61 -7.12 -8.15
C VAL A 183 21.11 -8.52 -8.55
N ALA A 184 20.36 -9.58 -8.20
CA ALA A 184 20.82 -10.95 -8.36
C ALA A 184 20.97 -11.41 -9.82
N ILE A 185 19.95 -11.21 -10.63
CA ILE A 185 19.92 -11.67 -12.03
C ILE A 185 19.98 -10.51 -13.03
N GLY A 186 19.63 -9.30 -12.60
CA GLY A 186 19.46 -8.14 -13.46
C GLY A 186 20.68 -7.22 -13.59
N ARG A 187 21.75 -7.48 -12.84
CA ARG A 187 22.99 -6.67 -12.80
C ARG A 187 22.75 -5.20 -12.40
N VAL A 188 21.63 -4.90 -11.76
CA VAL A 188 21.42 -3.59 -11.14
C VAL A 188 22.42 -3.44 -9.98
N PRO A 189 23.05 -2.26 -9.79
CA PRO A 189 24.01 -2.07 -8.71
C PRO A 189 23.39 -2.32 -7.32
N LYS A 190 24.17 -2.85 -6.36
CA LYS A 190 23.68 -3.12 -5.00
C LYS A 190 23.20 -1.87 -4.28
N GLU A 191 23.64 -0.69 -4.72
CA GLU A 191 23.19 0.63 -4.27
C GLU A 191 21.68 0.77 -4.42
N SER A 192 21.05 0.04 -5.34
CA SER A 192 19.60 -0.02 -5.45
C SER A 192 18.92 -0.58 -4.21
N TRP A 193 19.50 -1.62 -3.61
CA TRP A 193 19.06 -2.18 -2.34
C TRP A 193 19.42 -1.28 -1.15
N ASP A 194 20.60 -0.66 -1.19
CA ASP A 194 21.04 0.24 -0.12
C ASP A 194 20.15 1.49 -0.03
N ALA A 195 19.59 1.95 -1.16
CA ALA A 195 18.68 3.10 -1.23
C ALA A 195 17.30 2.85 -0.60
N LEU A 196 16.90 1.59 -0.37
CA LEU A 196 15.61 1.27 0.23
C LEU A 196 15.48 1.84 1.66
N ASN A 197 14.33 2.45 1.91
CA ASN A 197 13.94 3.03 3.17
C ASN A 197 13.76 1.93 4.23
N ARG A 198 14.50 2.09 5.34
CA ARG A 198 14.50 1.20 6.52
C ARG A 198 13.82 1.81 7.74
N ASN A 199 13.09 2.91 7.55
CA ASN A 199 12.33 3.52 8.64
C ASN A 199 11.32 2.50 9.18
N LEU A 200 11.23 2.48 10.51
CA LEU A 200 10.25 1.69 11.22
C LEU A 200 9.00 2.53 11.45
N GLU A 201 7.85 1.91 11.35
CA GLU A 201 6.59 2.36 11.88
C GLU A 201 6.37 1.72 13.27
N GLN A 202 5.73 2.43 14.20
CA GLN A 202 5.42 1.93 15.54
C GLN A 202 3.93 2.05 15.85
N ARG A 203 3.27 0.92 16.11
CA ARG A 203 1.88 0.86 16.61
C ARG A 203 1.82 -0.03 17.84
N TYR A 204 1.09 0.41 18.87
CA TYR A 204 0.95 -0.31 20.15
C TYR A 204 2.29 -0.65 20.83
N GLY A 205 3.31 0.19 20.64
CA GLY A 205 4.66 -0.03 21.16
C GLY A 205 5.46 -1.11 20.41
N VAL A 206 4.97 -1.60 19.27
CA VAL A 206 5.65 -2.57 18.41
C VAL A 206 6.20 -1.89 17.17
N GLU A 207 7.47 -2.10 16.89
CA GLU A 207 8.22 -1.48 15.77
C GLU A 207 8.34 -2.45 14.60
N TYR A 208 8.03 -2.04 13.38
CA TYR A 208 8.17 -2.85 12.16
C TYR A 208 8.47 -1.95 10.96
N LEU A 209 9.10 -2.46 9.90
CA LEU A 209 9.46 -1.69 8.72
C LEU A 209 8.23 -1.07 8.06
N LYS A 210 8.38 0.19 7.64
CA LYS A 210 7.41 0.87 6.77
C LYS A 210 7.50 0.29 5.34
N PRO A 211 6.38 0.20 4.60
CA PRO A 211 5.02 0.54 5.02
C PRO A 211 4.29 -0.64 5.66
N GLY A 212 3.49 -0.34 6.69
CA GLY A 212 2.72 -1.34 7.42
C GLY A 212 1.26 -1.40 6.99
N TRP A 213 0.36 -1.07 7.92
CA TRP A 213 -1.09 -1.22 7.76
C TRP A 213 -1.63 -0.50 6.52
N GLU A 214 -1.27 0.77 6.36
CA GLU A 214 -1.85 1.65 5.34
C GLU A 214 -1.49 1.28 3.91
N ALA A 215 -0.38 0.56 3.67
CA ALA A 215 -0.01 0.17 2.31
C ALA A 215 -0.63 -1.15 1.83
N GLY A 216 -1.13 -1.99 2.74
CA GLY A 216 -1.60 -3.32 2.35
C GLY A 216 -1.59 -4.37 3.45
N GLY A 217 -1.02 -4.07 4.61
CA GLY A 217 -1.07 -4.97 5.77
C GLY A 217 -0.06 -6.11 5.71
N LEU A 218 -0.38 -7.24 6.35
CA LEU A 218 0.63 -8.20 6.79
C LEU A 218 1.41 -8.87 5.65
N PHE A 219 0.82 -9.00 4.46
CA PHE A 219 1.49 -9.65 3.33
C PHE A 219 2.78 -8.94 2.91
N LEU A 220 2.86 -7.61 3.04
CA LEU A 220 4.05 -6.82 2.72
C LEU A 220 5.28 -7.33 3.49
N GLY A 221 5.07 -7.71 4.75
CA GLY A 221 6.12 -8.24 5.62
C GLY A 221 6.55 -9.65 5.24
N TYR A 222 5.62 -10.52 4.81
CA TYR A 222 5.90 -11.96 4.70
C TYR A 222 6.07 -12.51 3.29
N MET A 223 5.51 -11.85 2.28
CA MET A 223 5.40 -12.41 0.93
C MET A 223 6.77 -12.77 0.32
N SER A 224 7.76 -11.89 0.43
CA SER A 224 9.13 -12.19 -0.06
C SER A 224 9.82 -13.28 0.78
N GLY A 225 9.49 -13.38 2.07
CA GLY A 225 9.99 -14.39 3.02
C GLY A 225 9.54 -15.82 2.72
N ILE A 226 8.61 -16.01 1.78
CA ILE A 226 8.29 -17.33 1.21
C ILE A 226 9.48 -17.86 0.38
N PHE A 227 10.14 -16.97 -0.37
CA PHE A 227 11.25 -17.31 -1.27
C PHE A 227 12.61 -17.07 -0.62
N ILE A 228 12.79 -15.96 0.09
CA ILE A 228 14.04 -15.63 0.78
C ILE A 228 13.93 -16.12 2.22
N ASP A 229 14.92 -16.85 2.71
CA ASP A 229 15.01 -17.20 4.13
C ASP A 229 15.46 -15.97 4.95
N GLU A 230 14.47 -15.18 5.34
CA GLU A 230 14.62 -13.96 6.12
C GLU A 230 14.53 -14.20 7.63
N LYS A 231 14.44 -15.46 8.08
CA LYS A 231 14.33 -15.78 9.51
C LYS A 231 15.57 -15.29 10.26
N GLY A 232 15.34 -14.46 11.27
CA GLY A 232 16.40 -13.83 12.07
C GLY A 232 17.11 -12.65 11.40
N PHE A 233 16.67 -12.21 10.22
CA PHE A 233 17.18 -11.02 9.53
C PHE A 233 16.17 -9.87 9.64
N LEU A 234 16.61 -8.63 9.43
CA LEU A 234 15.77 -7.45 9.64
C LEU A 234 14.37 -7.54 8.97
N PRO A 235 14.23 -7.93 7.68
CA PRO A 235 12.90 -8.07 7.07
C PRO A 235 12.00 -9.10 7.77
N GLY A 236 12.53 -10.28 8.11
CA GLY A 236 11.75 -11.33 8.77
C GLY A 236 11.44 -11.00 10.24
N LEU A 237 12.40 -10.41 10.98
CA LEU A 237 12.15 -9.93 12.35
C LEU A 237 11.09 -8.83 12.37
N SER A 238 11.12 -7.94 11.38
CA SER A 238 10.09 -6.92 11.17
C SER A 238 8.72 -7.52 10.87
N ALA A 239 8.64 -8.53 9.99
CA ALA A 239 7.40 -9.22 9.67
C ALA A 239 6.78 -9.88 10.92
N ALA A 240 7.60 -10.55 11.73
CA ALA A 240 7.17 -11.16 12.99
C ALA A 240 6.71 -10.12 14.04
N ASN A 241 7.42 -8.98 14.16
CA ASN A 241 6.93 -7.85 14.94
C ASN A 241 5.57 -7.34 14.42
N PHE A 242 5.41 -7.22 13.11
CA PHE A 242 4.15 -6.73 12.52
C PHE A 242 2.98 -7.70 12.81
N ALA A 243 3.20 -9.01 12.71
CA ALA A 243 2.21 -10.01 13.13
C ALA A 243 1.86 -9.85 14.63
N LYS A 244 2.85 -9.59 15.50
CA LYS A 244 2.60 -9.32 16.92
C LYS A 244 1.78 -8.04 17.14
N ALA A 245 2.05 -6.99 16.36
CA ALA A 245 1.25 -5.76 16.39
C ALA A 245 -0.22 -6.04 16.00
N GLN A 246 -0.46 -6.95 15.05
CA GLN A 246 -1.82 -7.40 14.71
C GLN A 246 -2.48 -8.20 15.84
N MET A 247 -1.77 -9.12 16.49
CA MET A 247 -2.30 -9.84 17.65
C MET A 247 -2.67 -8.87 18.79
N ILE A 248 -1.87 -7.84 19.03
CA ILE A 248 -2.22 -6.79 20.01
C ILE A 248 -3.43 -5.98 19.53
N HIS A 249 -3.51 -5.65 18.24
CA HIS A 249 -4.66 -4.97 17.66
C HIS A 249 -5.96 -5.78 17.87
N GLN A 250 -5.91 -7.10 17.66
CA GLN A 250 -7.01 -8.02 17.94
C GLN A 250 -7.55 -7.85 19.37
N ASP A 251 -6.66 -7.83 20.36
CA ASP A 251 -7.02 -7.63 21.76
C ASP A 251 -7.65 -6.25 21.98
N LYS A 252 -7.09 -5.20 21.35
CA LYS A 252 -7.56 -3.81 21.47
C LYS A 252 -8.96 -3.59 20.92
N ILE A 253 -9.31 -4.24 19.82
CA ILE A 253 -10.64 -4.13 19.20
C ILE A 253 -11.58 -5.26 19.61
N HIS A 254 -11.16 -6.14 20.52
CA HIS A 254 -11.90 -7.31 20.99
C HIS A 254 -12.35 -8.25 19.84
N SER A 255 -11.50 -8.40 18.83
CA SER A 255 -11.77 -9.31 17.71
C SER A 255 -11.53 -10.77 18.12
N PRO A 256 -12.40 -11.72 17.73
CA PRO A 256 -12.18 -13.14 18.00
C PRO A 256 -11.03 -13.75 17.18
N VAL A 257 -10.59 -13.06 16.12
CA VAL A 257 -9.60 -13.52 15.13
C VAL A 257 -8.73 -12.36 14.65
N TRP A 258 -7.59 -12.66 14.02
CA TRP A 258 -6.69 -11.66 13.45
C TRP A 258 -6.21 -12.02 12.04
N GLY A 259 -5.65 -11.03 11.33
CA GLY A 259 -5.09 -11.17 9.99
C GLY A 259 -5.54 -10.06 9.06
N TRP A 260 -5.12 -8.81 9.29
CA TRP A 260 -5.44 -7.68 8.43
C TRP A 260 -4.41 -7.54 7.31
N SER A 261 -4.89 -7.66 6.08
CA SER A 261 -4.08 -7.59 4.88
C SER A 261 -4.99 -7.36 3.69
N ALA A 262 -4.43 -6.93 2.56
CA ALA A 262 -5.20 -6.67 1.35
C ALA A 262 -5.98 -7.92 0.91
N SER A 263 -7.26 -7.79 0.62
CA SER A 263 -8.12 -8.94 0.28
C SER A 263 -9.37 -8.48 -0.45
N ASP A 264 -10.12 -9.40 -1.05
CA ASP A 264 -11.53 -9.14 -1.35
C ASP A 264 -12.31 -8.91 -0.04
N SER A 265 -13.54 -8.42 -0.14
CA SER A 265 -14.44 -8.30 1.00
C SER A 265 -15.85 -8.77 0.65
N PRO A 266 -16.64 -9.25 1.63
CA PRO A 266 -17.98 -9.74 1.34
C PRO A 266 -18.94 -8.69 0.74
N LYS A 267 -18.64 -7.39 0.88
CA LYS A 267 -19.56 -6.29 0.49
C LYS A 267 -18.93 -5.16 -0.29
N ASP A 268 -17.67 -4.81 0.00
CA ASP A 268 -17.05 -3.57 -0.47
C ASP A 268 -16.06 -3.80 -1.62
N GLY A 269 -15.99 -5.01 -2.16
CA GLY A 269 -14.99 -5.41 -3.16
C GLY A 269 -13.58 -5.48 -2.57
N TYR A 270 -12.58 -5.33 -3.43
CA TYR A 270 -11.16 -5.44 -3.06
C TYR A 270 -10.69 -4.28 -2.17
N LEU A 271 -10.10 -4.64 -1.03
CA LEU A 271 -9.51 -3.75 -0.05
C LEU A 271 -7.99 -3.83 -0.17
N GLY A 272 -7.36 -2.79 -0.72
CA GLY A 272 -5.90 -2.69 -0.85
C GLY A 272 -5.34 -1.49 -0.07
N PHE A 273 -4.44 -0.76 -0.73
CA PHE A 273 -3.82 0.47 -0.25
C PHE A 273 -4.87 1.43 0.35
N LEU A 274 -4.65 1.85 1.61
CA LEU A 274 -5.53 2.72 2.41
C LEU A 274 -6.97 2.23 2.64
N ALA A 275 -7.30 1.00 2.23
CA ALA A 275 -8.67 0.50 2.25
C ALA A 275 -8.92 -0.60 3.30
N LEU A 276 -7.91 -0.97 4.09
CA LEU A 276 -8.07 -1.96 5.15
C LEU A 276 -9.12 -1.51 6.18
N LYS A 277 -9.89 -2.48 6.68
CA LYS A 277 -10.97 -2.27 7.67
C LYS A 277 -10.76 -3.20 8.84
N ASP A 278 -10.94 -2.68 10.05
CA ASP A 278 -10.83 -3.46 11.29
C ASP A 278 -11.78 -4.67 11.32
N ASP A 279 -12.97 -4.54 10.71
CA ASP A 279 -13.98 -5.61 10.64
C ASP A 279 -13.64 -6.73 9.64
N ILE A 280 -12.66 -6.55 8.75
CA ILE A 280 -12.34 -7.51 7.68
C ILE A 280 -10.97 -8.15 7.93
N VAL A 281 -10.96 -9.47 8.12
CA VAL A 281 -9.71 -10.24 8.23
C VAL A 281 -9.57 -11.23 7.08
N ALA A 282 -8.34 -11.42 6.63
CA ALA A 282 -7.95 -12.34 5.59
C ALA A 282 -7.18 -13.52 6.20
N PRO A 283 -7.71 -14.77 6.16
CA PRO A 283 -7.05 -15.92 6.78
C PRO A 283 -5.61 -16.14 6.33
N TYR A 284 -5.31 -15.84 5.07
CA TYR A 284 -3.96 -15.99 4.50
C TYR A 284 -2.92 -15.13 5.24
N ALA A 285 -3.31 -13.95 5.72
CA ALA A 285 -2.44 -13.01 6.41
C ALA A 285 -1.85 -13.65 7.67
N SER A 286 -2.73 -14.20 8.52
CA SER A 286 -2.30 -14.88 9.75
C SER A 286 -1.53 -16.18 9.46
N ALA A 287 -1.91 -16.91 8.41
CA ALA A 287 -1.25 -18.17 8.04
C ALA A 287 0.24 -17.98 7.71
N MET A 288 0.62 -16.84 7.13
CA MET A 288 2.02 -16.55 6.78
C MET A 288 2.97 -16.47 7.98
N ALA A 289 2.44 -16.20 9.19
CA ALA A 289 3.23 -16.08 10.42
C ALA A 289 3.51 -17.43 11.11
N VAL A 290 3.13 -18.57 10.51
CA VAL A 290 3.12 -19.90 11.17
C VAL A 290 4.51 -20.39 11.62
N GLU A 291 5.58 -19.97 10.94
CA GLU A 291 6.95 -20.35 11.31
C GLU A 291 7.51 -19.56 12.51
N ASP A 292 6.91 -18.41 12.81
CA ASP A 292 7.25 -17.55 13.94
C ASP A 292 6.36 -17.85 15.15
N PHE A 293 5.05 -17.97 14.93
CA PHE A 293 4.03 -18.11 15.97
C PHE A 293 3.07 -19.29 15.70
N PRO A 294 3.57 -20.54 15.66
CA PRO A 294 2.75 -21.69 15.25
C PRO A 294 1.52 -21.90 16.13
N GLY A 295 1.64 -21.69 17.45
CA GLY A 295 0.52 -21.88 18.38
C GLY A 295 -0.60 -20.86 18.16
N GLU A 296 -0.23 -19.58 18.09
CA GLU A 296 -1.14 -18.46 17.88
C GLU A 296 -1.82 -18.52 16.51
N VAL A 297 -1.07 -18.86 15.46
CA VAL A 297 -1.61 -19.01 14.11
C VAL A 297 -2.57 -20.18 14.03
N ILE A 298 -2.22 -21.36 14.56
CA ILE A 298 -3.11 -22.53 14.51
C ILE A 298 -4.38 -22.29 15.33
N ALA A 299 -4.27 -21.65 16.50
CA ALA A 299 -5.43 -21.26 17.30
C ALA A 299 -6.35 -20.30 16.53
N ASN A 300 -5.79 -19.31 15.83
CA ASN A 300 -6.53 -18.36 15.00
C ASN A 300 -7.22 -19.05 13.81
N LEU A 301 -6.51 -19.91 13.07
CA LEU A 301 -7.07 -20.67 11.94
C LEU A 301 -8.20 -21.60 12.41
N LYS A 302 -8.03 -22.33 13.51
CA LYS A 302 -9.09 -23.16 14.12
C LYS A 302 -10.29 -22.31 14.56
N MET A 303 -10.08 -21.06 14.99
CA MET A 303 -11.17 -20.13 15.31
C MET A 303 -11.89 -19.64 14.05
N LEU A 304 -11.17 -19.19 13.03
CA LEU A 304 -11.71 -18.80 11.73
C LEU A 304 -12.54 -19.94 11.11
N GLU A 305 -12.08 -21.19 11.23
CA GLU A 305 -12.80 -22.38 10.78
C GLU A 305 -14.11 -22.58 11.55
N ARG A 306 -14.09 -22.48 12.89
CA ARG A 306 -15.31 -22.51 13.73
C ARG A 306 -16.29 -21.39 13.39
N LEU A 307 -15.79 -20.24 12.95
CA LEU A 307 -16.60 -19.09 12.53
C LEU A 307 -17.12 -19.21 11.08
N GLY A 308 -16.75 -20.27 10.35
CA GLY A 308 -17.26 -20.58 9.01
C GLY A 308 -16.39 -20.07 7.85
N ALA A 309 -15.20 -19.51 8.12
CA ALA A 309 -14.30 -18.99 7.08
C ALA A 309 -13.68 -20.10 6.20
N ARG A 310 -13.66 -21.35 6.68
CA ARG A 310 -13.26 -22.55 5.92
C ARG A 310 -14.49 -23.40 5.64
N THR A 311 -15.17 -23.11 4.55
CA THR A 311 -16.38 -23.84 4.12
C THR A 311 -16.16 -24.53 2.78
N SER A 312 -16.84 -25.65 2.56
CA SER A 312 -16.74 -26.39 1.30
C SER A 312 -17.31 -25.57 0.14
N HIS A 313 -16.65 -25.63 -1.01
CA HIS A 313 -17.08 -24.97 -2.24
C HIS A 313 -17.99 -25.91 -3.04
N LEU A 314 -19.13 -25.40 -3.52
CA LEU A 314 -20.05 -26.17 -4.35
C LEU A 314 -19.57 -26.18 -5.80
N ARG A 315 -19.17 -27.35 -6.29
CA ARG A 315 -18.71 -27.57 -7.67
C ARG A 315 -19.50 -28.70 -8.31
N SER A 316 -20.22 -28.39 -9.39
CA SER A 316 -21.00 -29.39 -10.16
C SER A 316 -21.91 -30.26 -9.27
N GLY A 317 -22.56 -29.64 -8.28
CA GLY A 317 -23.44 -30.34 -7.33
C GLY A 317 -22.73 -31.10 -6.19
N LYS A 318 -21.40 -31.03 -6.09
CA LYS A 318 -20.61 -31.65 -5.00
C LYS A 318 -19.85 -30.61 -4.19
N TYR A 319 -19.82 -30.79 -2.88
CA TYR A 319 -19.01 -29.97 -1.98
C TYR A 319 -17.55 -30.45 -2.00
N VAL A 320 -16.63 -29.54 -2.30
CA VAL A 320 -15.19 -29.79 -2.34
C VAL A 320 -14.49 -28.89 -1.31
N PRO A 321 -13.59 -29.41 -0.47
CA PRO A 321 -12.85 -28.56 0.45
C PRO A 321 -11.75 -27.81 -0.31
N PHE A 322 -11.75 -26.48 -0.21
CA PHE A 322 -10.79 -25.59 -0.87
C PHE A 322 -9.96 -24.76 0.11
N GLY A 323 -10.09 -25.01 1.41
CA GLY A 323 -9.41 -24.24 2.45
C GLY A 323 -10.19 -23.00 2.82
N PHE A 324 -9.50 -21.96 3.26
CA PHE A 324 -10.10 -20.71 3.72
C PHE A 324 -10.55 -19.83 2.55
N ARG A 325 -11.71 -19.18 2.74
CA ARG A 325 -12.13 -18.05 1.90
C ARG A 325 -11.17 -16.89 2.04
N ASP A 326 -11.24 -15.99 1.07
CA ASP A 326 -10.37 -14.83 0.97
C ASP A 326 -10.44 -13.91 2.20
N ALA A 327 -11.66 -13.62 2.64
CA ALA A 327 -11.89 -12.76 3.79
C ALA A 327 -13.15 -13.15 4.59
N TYR A 328 -13.12 -12.76 5.86
CA TYR A 328 -14.19 -12.91 6.83
C TYR A 328 -14.52 -11.53 7.43
N ASP A 329 -15.80 -11.17 7.42
CA ASP A 329 -16.32 -9.97 8.08
C ASP A 329 -16.74 -10.34 9.51
N ILE A 330 -15.99 -9.82 10.49
CA ILE A 330 -16.17 -10.09 11.92
C ILE A 330 -17.55 -9.64 12.41
N ARG A 331 -18.02 -8.49 11.91
CA ARG A 331 -19.25 -7.85 12.38
C ARG A 331 -20.49 -8.55 11.82
N THR A 332 -20.47 -8.89 10.54
CA THR A 332 -21.63 -9.50 9.86
C THR A 332 -21.56 -11.02 9.78
N ARG A 333 -20.40 -11.60 10.10
CA ARG A 333 -20.07 -13.03 9.95
C ARG A 333 -20.13 -13.52 8.50
N ALA A 334 -20.08 -12.59 7.53
CA ALA A 334 -20.06 -12.92 6.12
C ALA A 334 -18.67 -13.38 5.68
N ILE A 335 -18.64 -14.18 4.61
CA ILE A 335 -17.43 -14.64 3.93
C ILE A 335 -17.47 -14.22 2.48
N THR A 336 -16.31 -14.06 1.86
CA THR A 336 -16.23 -13.88 0.40
C THR A 336 -16.69 -15.16 -0.31
N SER A 337 -17.31 -15.01 -1.49
CA SER A 337 -17.81 -16.15 -2.28
C SER A 337 -16.71 -16.81 -3.12
N ASN A 338 -15.66 -16.05 -3.44
CA ASN A 338 -14.49 -16.44 -4.22
C ASN A 338 -13.27 -16.79 -3.37
N TYR A 339 -12.28 -17.30 -4.07
CA TYR A 339 -10.90 -17.44 -3.63
C TYR A 339 -10.03 -16.65 -4.60
N LEU A 340 -9.02 -15.93 -4.11
CA LEU A 340 -7.97 -15.35 -4.94
C LEU A 340 -6.79 -16.33 -5.05
N MET A 341 -6.23 -16.46 -6.26
CA MET A 341 -5.10 -17.36 -6.50
C MET A 341 -3.89 -16.99 -5.65
N LEU A 342 -3.54 -15.70 -5.61
CA LEU A 342 -2.40 -15.22 -4.85
C LEU A 342 -2.50 -15.60 -3.37
N ASP A 343 -3.64 -15.30 -2.74
CA ASP A 343 -3.88 -15.57 -1.32
C ASP A 343 -3.83 -17.07 -1.01
N GLN A 344 -4.41 -17.92 -1.87
CA GLN A 344 -4.32 -19.37 -1.70
C GLN A 344 -2.88 -19.87 -1.86
N THR A 345 -2.13 -19.37 -2.83
CA THR A 345 -0.73 -19.76 -3.01
C THR A 345 0.16 -19.29 -1.85
N MET A 346 -0.10 -18.11 -1.25
CA MET A 346 0.61 -17.64 -0.06
C MET A 346 0.35 -18.53 1.16
N ILE A 347 -0.91 -18.95 1.40
CA ILE A 347 -1.21 -19.98 2.42
C ILE A 347 -0.40 -21.23 2.12
N PHE A 348 -0.55 -21.76 0.90
CA PHE A 348 0.02 -23.06 0.55
C PHE A 348 1.55 -23.09 0.68
N LEU A 349 2.25 -22.12 0.10
CA LEU A 349 3.71 -22.07 0.08
C LEU A 349 4.30 -21.85 1.47
N THR A 350 3.65 -21.03 2.31
CA THR A 350 4.07 -20.87 3.72
C THR A 350 3.91 -22.20 4.47
N LEU A 351 2.81 -22.91 4.27
CA LEU A 351 2.63 -24.23 4.89
C LEU A 351 3.63 -25.26 4.36
N VAL A 352 3.98 -25.23 3.08
CA VAL A 352 5.06 -26.07 2.52
C VAL A 352 6.37 -25.77 3.25
N ASN A 353 6.74 -24.50 3.40
CA ASN A 353 7.95 -24.12 4.12
C ASN A 353 7.94 -24.61 5.57
N ALA A 354 6.85 -24.39 6.31
CA ALA A 354 6.71 -24.84 7.70
C ALA A 354 6.77 -26.37 7.85
N LEU A 355 6.25 -27.13 6.88
CA LEU A 355 6.13 -28.60 6.96
C LEU A 355 7.31 -29.35 6.31
N LYS A 356 8.15 -28.67 5.52
CA LYS A 356 9.23 -29.24 4.73
C LYS A 356 10.53 -28.43 4.82
N ASP A 357 10.85 -27.95 6.02
CA ASP A 357 12.15 -27.33 6.35
C ASP A 357 12.50 -26.09 5.51
N ARG A 358 11.50 -25.33 5.06
CA ARG A 358 11.61 -24.21 4.12
C ARG A 358 11.98 -24.61 2.69
N ALA A 359 11.36 -25.67 2.17
CA ALA A 359 11.69 -26.23 0.85
C ALA A 359 11.66 -25.21 -0.30
N ILE A 360 10.71 -24.29 -0.32
CA ILE A 360 10.60 -23.27 -1.37
C ILE A 360 11.79 -22.31 -1.27
N SER A 361 12.13 -21.85 -0.07
CA SER A 361 13.30 -20.99 0.13
C SER A 361 14.62 -21.70 -0.19
N ARG A 362 14.76 -22.98 0.20
CA ARG A 362 15.96 -23.77 -0.14
C ARG A 362 16.14 -23.92 -1.65
N HIS A 363 15.07 -24.20 -2.39
CA HIS A 363 15.14 -24.25 -3.86
C HIS A 363 15.55 -22.88 -4.41
N PHE A 364 14.88 -21.80 -4.01
CA PHE A 364 15.20 -20.45 -4.48
C PHE A 364 16.67 -20.03 -4.20
N GLU A 365 17.13 -20.21 -2.95
CA GLU A 365 18.47 -19.81 -2.52
C GLU A 365 19.59 -20.72 -3.00
N SER A 366 19.28 -21.90 -3.51
CA SER A 366 20.29 -22.75 -4.17
C SER A 366 20.73 -22.23 -5.54
N TYR A 367 20.01 -21.26 -6.11
CA TYR A 367 20.40 -20.64 -7.37
C TYR A 367 21.57 -19.66 -7.14
N ALA A 368 22.70 -19.89 -7.81
CA ALA A 368 23.95 -19.20 -7.50
C ALA A 368 23.84 -17.66 -7.48
N PRO A 369 23.18 -16.98 -8.44
CA PRO A 369 23.03 -15.52 -8.38
C PRO A 369 22.25 -15.02 -7.15
N VAL A 370 21.24 -15.78 -6.70
CA VAL A 370 20.48 -15.49 -5.47
C VAL A 370 21.36 -15.67 -4.24
N LEU A 371 22.08 -16.79 -4.15
CA LEU A 371 22.96 -17.09 -3.02
C LEU A 371 24.03 -16.01 -2.82
N GLU A 372 24.70 -15.62 -3.92
CA GLU A 372 25.76 -14.63 -3.87
C GLU A 372 25.22 -13.24 -3.53
N THR A 373 24.02 -12.88 -4.02
CA THR A 373 23.37 -11.62 -3.67
C THR A 373 22.98 -11.58 -2.20
N LYS A 374 22.44 -12.67 -1.66
CA LYS A 374 22.11 -12.72 -0.23
C LYS A 374 23.34 -12.49 0.65
N LYS A 375 24.51 -13.01 0.28
CA LYS A 375 25.78 -12.75 0.98
C LYS A 375 26.27 -11.31 0.85
N LEU A 376 25.91 -10.64 -0.26
CA LEU A 376 26.34 -9.28 -0.58
C LEU A 376 25.56 -8.22 0.21
N LEU A 377 24.26 -8.43 0.45
CA LEU A 377 23.37 -7.43 1.02
C LEU A 377 23.47 -7.36 2.55
N SER A 378 23.61 -6.14 3.06
CA SER A 378 23.86 -5.87 4.49
C SER A 378 22.74 -6.34 5.42
N ASP A 379 21.48 -6.22 4.99
CA ASP A 379 20.31 -6.66 5.78
C ASP A 379 20.25 -8.18 5.99
N TYR A 380 21.06 -8.95 5.26
CA TYR A 380 21.23 -10.40 5.39
C TYR A 380 22.61 -10.82 5.94
N ALA A 381 23.44 -9.86 6.37
CA ALA A 381 24.81 -10.16 6.81
C ALA A 381 24.90 -10.82 8.19
N SER A 382 23.90 -10.64 9.06
CA SER A 382 23.92 -11.16 10.43
C SER A 382 22.55 -11.65 10.87
N ARG A 383 22.47 -12.96 11.16
CA ARG A 383 21.26 -13.62 11.64
C ARG A 383 21.18 -13.51 13.16
N VAL A 384 20.10 -12.94 13.66
CA VAL A 384 19.75 -12.93 15.08
C VAL A 384 19.01 -14.23 15.42
N ILE A 385 19.47 -14.92 16.47
CA ILE A 385 18.74 -16.06 17.03
C ILE A 385 17.74 -15.52 18.04
N VAL A 386 16.45 -15.71 17.77
CA VAL A 386 15.36 -15.16 18.57
C VAL A 386 14.46 -16.30 19.06
N ASP A 387 14.16 -16.30 20.36
CA ASP A 387 13.08 -17.11 20.92
C ASP A 387 11.73 -16.44 20.58
N PRO A 388 10.73 -17.16 20.02
CA PRO A 388 9.39 -16.62 19.78
C PRO A 388 8.78 -15.86 20.97
N ALA A 389 9.09 -16.25 22.21
CA ALA A 389 8.62 -15.56 23.42
C ALA A 389 9.23 -14.16 23.62
N SER A 390 10.29 -13.82 22.89
CA SER A 390 10.97 -12.52 22.95
C SER A 390 10.28 -11.44 22.12
N TYR A 391 9.29 -11.79 21.29
CA TYR A 391 8.55 -10.81 20.50
C TYR A 391 7.54 -10.03 21.37
N PRO A 392 7.37 -8.72 21.14
CA PRO A 392 7.99 -7.91 20.09
C PRO A 392 9.45 -7.48 20.44
N LEU A 393 10.31 -7.42 19.42
CA LEU A 393 11.68 -6.94 19.54
C LEU A 393 11.76 -5.41 19.40
N ASN A 394 12.75 -4.78 20.05
CA ASN A 394 13.07 -3.37 19.80
C ASN A 394 14.07 -3.25 18.63
N LEU A 395 13.52 -3.17 17.41
CA LEU A 395 14.30 -3.15 16.17
C LEU A 395 15.04 -1.83 16.00
N GLY A 396 14.43 -0.71 16.41
CA GLY A 396 15.03 0.62 16.31
C GLY A 396 16.34 0.70 17.07
N ARG A 397 16.38 0.18 18.31
CA ARG A 397 17.61 0.09 19.09
C ARG A 397 18.60 -0.94 18.54
N HIS A 398 18.12 -2.11 18.10
CA HIS A 398 19.01 -3.18 17.66
C HIS A 398 19.74 -2.84 16.35
N PHE A 399 19.02 -2.27 15.39
CA PHE A 399 19.53 -1.95 14.05
C PHE A 399 19.86 -0.46 13.86
N ASN A 400 19.73 0.35 14.91
CA ASN A 400 19.93 1.81 14.86
C ASN A 400 19.06 2.48 13.78
N LEU A 401 17.77 2.16 13.78
CA LEU A 401 16.81 2.62 12.78
C LEU A 401 15.89 3.72 13.35
N LYS A 402 15.48 4.63 12.47
CA LYS A 402 14.50 5.66 12.80
C LYS A 402 13.12 5.03 12.98
N VAL A 403 12.47 5.35 14.10
CA VAL A 403 11.10 4.93 14.41
C VAL A 403 10.14 6.08 14.20
N ILE A 404 9.04 5.82 13.50
CA ILE A 404 7.97 6.76 13.17
C ILE A 404 6.68 6.23 13.83
N PRO A 405 6.00 6.98 14.71
CA PRO A 405 4.71 6.56 15.24
C PRO A 405 3.68 6.35 14.12
N TYR A 406 2.96 5.22 14.14
CA TYR A 406 1.86 4.94 13.21
C TYR A 406 0.71 5.94 13.42
N GLU A 407 0.31 6.10 14.68
CA GLU A 407 -0.63 7.14 15.09
C GLU A 407 0.20 8.40 15.36
N SER A 408 0.34 9.30 14.38
CA SER A 408 0.84 10.64 14.66
C SER A 408 -0.14 11.35 15.59
N GLU A 409 0.38 12.00 16.65
CA GLU A 409 -0.47 12.82 17.51
C GLU A 409 -1.18 13.86 16.65
N ARG A 410 -2.51 13.82 16.68
CA ARG A 410 -3.34 14.78 15.97
C ARG A 410 -2.94 16.19 16.44
N PRO A 411 -2.35 17.04 15.57
CA PRO A 411 -1.88 18.34 16.00
C PRO A 411 -3.03 19.17 16.57
N GLU A 412 -2.83 19.80 17.72
CA GLU A 412 -3.76 20.78 18.27
C GLU A 412 -3.23 22.19 18.04
N TYR A 413 -4.10 23.10 17.62
CA TYR A 413 -3.73 24.46 17.29
C TYR A 413 -4.69 25.45 17.92
N ARG A 414 -4.18 26.43 18.67
CA ARG A 414 -5.04 27.39 19.38
C ARG A 414 -5.18 28.67 18.58
N VAL A 415 -6.39 28.93 18.12
CA VAL A 415 -6.70 30.05 17.24
C VAL A 415 -7.14 31.23 18.08
N VAL A 416 -6.45 32.36 17.92
CA VAL A 416 -6.70 33.56 18.71
C VAL A 416 -7.93 34.30 18.18
N ARG A 417 -8.75 34.81 19.10
CA ARG A 417 -9.87 35.68 18.73
C ARG A 417 -9.38 37.02 18.18
N ALA A 418 -9.82 37.36 16.98
CA ALA A 418 -9.59 38.64 16.33
C ALA A 418 -10.35 39.75 17.06
N ALA A 419 -9.73 40.92 17.14
CA ALA A 419 -10.30 42.14 17.69
C ALA A 419 -10.89 43.03 16.59
N GLU A 420 -10.29 42.98 15.40
CA GLU A 420 -10.74 43.67 14.19
C GLU A 420 -10.83 42.68 13.02
N ILE A 421 -11.40 43.10 11.88
CA ILE A 421 -11.59 42.22 10.72
C ILE A 421 -10.23 41.97 10.04
N PRO A 422 -9.65 40.75 10.07
CA PRO A 422 -8.29 40.51 9.57
C PRO A 422 -8.11 40.67 8.06
N LEU A 423 -9.20 40.75 7.28
CA LEU A 423 -9.14 41.10 5.86
C LEU A 423 -8.80 42.57 5.61
N LEU A 424 -9.08 43.44 6.59
CA LEU A 424 -8.81 44.89 6.50
C LEU A 424 -7.63 45.32 7.39
N HIS A 425 -7.29 44.49 8.40
CA HIS A 425 -6.29 44.80 9.43
C HIS A 425 -5.21 43.71 9.47
N VAL A 426 -4.18 43.83 8.64
CA VAL A 426 -3.14 42.79 8.48
C VAL A 426 -2.32 42.53 9.75
N GLN A 427 -2.25 43.50 10.65
CA GLN A 427 -1.54 43.41 11.93
C GLN A 427 -2.18 42.38 12.88
N GLU A 428 -3.46 42.06 12.71
CA GLU A 428 -4.13 41.03 13.51
C GLU A 428 -3.42 39.67 13.44
N TRP A 429 -2.80 39.37 12.30
CA TRP A 429 -2.08 38.13 12.07
C TRP A 429 -0.75 38.01 12.83
N GLU A 430 -0.21 39.09 13.40
CA GLU A 430 1.00 39.04 14.23
C GLU A 430 0.77 38.25 15.53
N ARG A 431 -0.49 38.15 15.96
CA ARG A 431 -0.91 37.39 17.15
C ARG A 431 -1.23 35.93 16.84
N ALA A 432 -1.31 35.57 15.56
CA ALA A 432 -1.59 34.20 15.16
C ALA A 432 -0.32 33.35 15.33
N GLU A 433 -0.49 32.14 15.83
CA GLU A 433 0.53 31.12 15.65
C GLU A 433 0.73 30.90 14.13
N ILE A 434 1.90 30.40 13.71
CA ILE A 434 2.21 30.15 12.29
C ILE A 434 2.41 28.64 12.04
N ILE A 435 1.75 28.14 11.01
CA ILE A 435 1.95 26.81 10.43
C ILE A 435 2.89 26.94 9.23
N SER A 436 3.93 26.11 9.18
CA SER A 436 4.87 26.07 8.05
C SER A 436 4.71 24.78 7.26
N LEU A 437 4.39 24.92 5.98
CA LEU A 437 4.38 23.89 4.95
C LEU A 437 5.72 23.96 4.21
N THR A 438 6.45 22.85 4.21
CA THR A 438 7.78 22.72 3.59
C THR A 438 7.83 21.45 2.73
N ALA A 439 9.00 21.10 2.18
CA ALA A 439 9.18 19.83 1.48
C ALA A 439 8.80 18.58 2.30
N ARG A 440 8.77 18.67 3.64
CA ARG A 440 8.30 17.56 4.50
C ARG A 440 6.79 17.31 4.41
N ASN A 441 6.06 18.24 3.81
CA ASN A 441 4.61 18.25 3.67
C ASN A 441 4.16 17.81 2.28
N LEU A 442 5.06 17.32 1.43
CA LEU A 442 4.74 16.90 0.06
C LEU A 442 3.69 15.77 0.05
N GLU A 443 2.55 16.05 -0.58
CA GLU A 443 1.43 15.12 -0.81
C GLU A 443 1.58 14.44 -2.18
N ALA A 444 1.93 15.22 -3.21
CA ALA A 444 2.07 14.75 -4.59
C ALA A 444 3.05 15.64 -5.39
N GLY A 445 3.59 15.11 -6.49
CA GLY A 445 4.55 15.81 -7.36
C GLY A 445 5.98 15.85 -6.79
N GLU A 446 6.83 16.69 -7.38
CA GLU A 446 8.24 16.86 -6.97
C GLU A 446 8.56 18.33 -6.73
N LEU A 447 9.47 18.60 -5.78
CA LEU A 447 9.99 19.94 -5.51
C LEU A 447 11.42 20.08 -6.07
N LYS A 448 11.63 21.03 -6.98
CA LYS A 448 12.91 21.33 -7.65
C LYS A 448 13.89 22.12 -6.79
N GLY A 449 13.51 22.52 -5.56
CA GLY A 449 14.37 23.21 -4.59
C GLY A 449 13.63 23.71 -3.34
N THR A 450 14.34 24.31 -2.38
CA THR A 450 13.72 24.91 -1.17
C THR A 450 12.92 26.18 -1.44
N ASP A 451 13.10 26.76 -2.62
CA ASP A 451 12.42 27.97 -3.09
C ASP A 451 11.34 27.67 -4.13
N ASP A 452 11.03 26.39 -4.36
CA ASP A 452 10.08 25.92 -5.37
C ASP A 452 8.64 26.10 -4.87
N LEU A 453 8.28 25.39 -3.80
CA LEU A 453 6.99 25.54 -3.13
C LEU A 453 7.13 25.48 -1.61
N GLY A 454 6.53 26.46 -0.94
CA GLY A 454 6.39 26.48 0.50
C GLY A 454 5.24 27.39 0.91
N ALA A 455 4.70 27.18 2.10
CA ALA A 455 3.64 28.07 2.58
C ALA A 455 3.68 28.31 4.08
N ARG A 456 3.27 29.52 4.48
CA ARG A 456 3.02 29.88 5.87
C ARG A 456 1.53 30.15 6.02
N ALA A 457 0.87 29.33 6.82
CA ALA A 457 -0.55 29.45 7.08
C ALA A 457 -0.81 29.91 8.52
N ALA A 458 -1.94 30.58 8.73
CA ALA A 458 -2.39 31.01 10.04
C ALA A 458 -3.92 31.05 10.08
N PHE A 459 -4.46 30.93 11.28
CA PHE A 459 -5.89 31.04 11.52
C PHE A 459 -6.16 32.10 12.60
N LEU A 460 -7.28 32.80 12.48
CA LEU A 460 -7.89 33.63 13.51
C LEU A 460 -9.39 33.34 13.56
N TRP A 461 -10.10 33.82 14.57
CA TRP A 461 -11.54 33.64 14.65
C TRP A 461 -12.25 34.82 15.28
N ASP A 462 -13.52 35.03 14.97
CA ASP A 462 -14.41 35.91 15.74
C ASP A 462 -15.82 35.29 15.84
N ASP A 463 -16.81 36.07 16.27
CA ASP A 463 -18.18 35.57 16.45
C ASP A 463 -18.88 35.23 15.11
N GLN A 464 -18.33 35.65 13.97
CA GLN A 464 -18.94 35.51 12.64
C GLN A 464 -18.15 34.60 11.69
N TYR A 465 -16.82 34.58 11.79
CA TYR A 465 -15.95 33.91 10.83
C TYR A 465 -14.79 33.13 11.47
N LEU A 466 -14.42 32.04 10.80
CA LEU A 466 -13.06 31.51 10.83
C LEU A 466 -12.25 32.26 9.77
N TYR A 467 -11.15 32.88 10.17
CA TYR A 467 -10.22 33.52 9.24
C TYR A 467 -9.07 32.59 8.89
N VAL A 468 -8.71 32.55 7.62
CA VAL A 468 -7.59 31.79 7.06
C VAL A 468 -6.65 32.74 6.36
N ARG A 469 -5.35 32.63 6.63
CA ARG A 469 -4.29 33.28 5.85
C ARG A 469 -3.32 32.23 5.36
N ALA A 470 -2.90 32.35 4.11
CA ALA A 470 -1.85 31.54 3.52
C ALA A 470 -0.94 32.44 2.69
N GLN A 471 0.34 32.46 3.06
CA GLN A 471 1.42 33.05 2.27
C GLN A 471 2.11 31.91 1.54
N VAL A 472 2.02 31.90 0.22
CA VAL A 472 2.58 30.87 -0.65
C VAL A 472 3.82 31.46 -1.32
N LYS A 473 4.93 30.72 -1.21
CA LYS A 473 6.13 30.96 -1.98
C LYS A 473 6.06 30.11 -3.24
N ASP A 474 6.15 30.77 -4.39
CA ASP A 474 5.93 30.21 -5.71
C ASP A 474 6.59 31.13 -6.76
N GLN A 475 7.37 30.55 -7.67
CA GLN A 475 8.13 31.28 -8.69
C GLN A 475 7.29 31.61 -9.94
N SER A 476 6.15 30.95 -10.16
CA SER A 476 5.33 31.09 -11.36
C SER A 476 3.84 30.92 -11.06
N ILE A 477 3.19 32.06 -10.79
CA ILE A 477 1.78 32.11 -10.40
C ILE A 477 0.84 32.02 -11.62
N ARG A 478 0.16 30.88 -11.76
CA ARG A 478 -0.84 30.48 -12.77
C ARG A 478 -2.22 30.18 -12.15
N PRO A 479 -2.99 31.22 -11.77
CA PRO A 479 -4.34 31.00 -11.30
C PRO A 479 -5.28 30.62 -12.45
N MET A 480 -6.22 29.72 -12.16
CA MET A 480 -7.34 29.43 -13.06
C MET A 480 -8.44 30.49 -12.94
N GLY A 481 -8.80 31.11 -14.07
CA GLY A 481 -9.84 32.15 -14.12
C GLY A 481 -11.29 31.65 -14.06
N PHE A 482 -11.52 30.34 -13.83
CA PHE A 482 -12.86 29.77 -13.75
C PHE A 482 -12.93 28.56 -12.81
N ALA A 483 -14.05 28.46 -12.08
CA ALA A 483 -14.41 27.29 -11.27
C ALA A 483 -15.39 26.38 -12.05
N PRO A 484 -15.44 25.05 -11.81
CA PRO A 484 -14.89 24.32 -10.65
C PRO A 484 -13.41 23.88 -10.80
N ASP A 485 -12.79 24.13 -11.95
CA ASP A 485 -11.47 23.63 -12.32
C ASP A 485 -10.30 24.40 -11.69
N LEU A 486 -10.49 25.01 -10.51
CA LEU A 486 -9.45 25.79 -9.85
C LEU A 486 -8.19 24.95 -9.57
N TYR A 487 -8.35 23.64 -9.34
CA TYR A 487 -7.27 22.66 -9.12
C TYR A 487 -6.28 22.52 -10.30
N LYS A 488 -6.59 23.05 -11.48
CA LYS A 488 -5.71 23.04 -12.66
C LYS A 488 -4.70 24.20 -12.67
N GLY A 489 -4.70 25.05 -11.65
CA GLY A 489 -3.74 26.12 -11.47
C GLY A 489 -3.35 26.24 -10.00
N ASP A 490 -2.70 27.34 -9.63
CA ASP A 490 -2.32 27.55 -8.23
C ASP A 490 -3.52 27.89 -7.38
N LEU A 491 -3.55 27.31 -6.20
CA LEU A 491 -4.56 27.61 -5.20
C LEU A 491 -4.14 27.19 -3.81
N VAL A 492 -4.88 27.74 -2.85
CA VAL A 492 -4.95 27.24 -1.49
C VAL A 492 -6.24 26.46 -1.31
N GLU A 493 -6.13 25.23 -0.80
CA GLU A 493 -7.25 24.41 -0.38
C GLU A 493 -7.38 24.41 1.14
N VAL A 494 -8.59 24.66 1.65
CA VAL A 494 -8.92 24.58 3.08
C VAL A 494 -9.91 23.45 3.29
N TYR A 495 -9.50 22.45 4.06
CA TYR A 495 -10.32 21.31 4.44
C TYR A 495 -10.89 21.55 5.84
N ILE A 496 -12.21 21.44 5.99
CA ILE A 496 -12.89 21.71 7.27
C ILE A 496 -13.84 20.56 7.61
N ASN A 497 -13.69 20.01 8.81
CA ASN A 497 -14.60 19.05 9.43
C ASN A 497 -15.12 19.67 10.75
N PRO A 498 -16.33 20.29 10.74
CA PRO A 498 -16.83 21.08 11.87
C PRO A 498 -16.96 20.32 13.19
N ASP A 499 -17.23 19.00 13.14
CA ASP A 499 -17.42 18.18 14.35
C ASP A 499 -16.13 17.58 14.90
N SER A 500 -15.00 17.77 14.21
CA SER A 500 -13.68 17.31 14.62
C SER A 500 -13.57 15.79 14.79
N ARG A 501 -14.44 14.98 14.15
CA ARG A 501 -14.42 13.50 14.21
C ARG A 501 -13.81 12.82 12.99
N GLY A 502 -13.21 13.59 12.10
CA GLY A 502 -12.57 13.13 10.87
C GLY A 502 -13.40 13.49 9.65
N LEU A 503 -12.72 14.03 8.64
CA LEU A 503 -13.29 14.41 7.35
C LEU A 503 -13.63 13.17 6.52
N THR A 504 -14.84 13.14 5.98
CA THR A 504 -15.29 12.11 5.04
C THR A 504 -15.29 12.71 3.63
N TRP A 505 -14.54 12.10 2.71
CA TRP A 505 -14.38 12.65 1.36
C TRP A 505 -15.73 12.76 0.63
N GLY A 506 -16.00 13.92 0.03
CA GLY A 506 -17.25 14.19 -0.70
C GLY A 506 -18.50 14.34 0.18
N SER A 507 -18.37 14.30 1.50
CA SER A 507 -19.49 14.53 2.43
C SER A 507 -19.93 15.98 2.39
N THR A 508 -21.21 16.24 2.16
CA THR A 508 -21.79 17.61 2.18
C THR A 508 -21.81 18.25 3.59
N LYS A 509 -21.40 17.50 4.63
CA LYS A 509 -21.23 17.97 6.01
C LYS A 509 -19.79 18.39 6.33
N ASP A 510 -18.84 18.04 5.46
CA ASP A 510 -17.46 18.48 5.50
C ASP A 510 -17.20 19.43 4.33
N TYR A 511 -16.04 20.08 4.28
CA TYR A 511 -15.78 21.14 3.30
C TYR A 511 -14.39 20.98 2.71
N GLN A 512 -14.31 21.15 1.39
CA GLN A 512 -13.10 21.39 0.63
C GLN A 512 -13.29 22.71 -0.10
N LEU A 513 -12.69 23.78 0.44
CA LEU A 513 -12.76 25.13 -0.10
C LEU A 513 -11.48 25.43 -0.87
N GLY A 514 -11.58 25.60 -2.19
CA GLY A 514 -10.47 26.12 -3.01
C GLY A 514 -10.54 27.63 -3.12
N ILE A 515 -9.38 28.28 -3.04
CA ILE A 515 -9.23 29.72 -3.22
C ILE A 515 -8.02 29.94 -4.14
N ALA A 516 -8.27 30.47 -5.35
CA ALA A 516 -7.22 30.77 -6.32
C ALA A 516 -6.82 32.25 -6.22
N PRO A 517 -5.53 32.60 -6.38
CA PRO A 517 -5.14 34.00 -6.47
C PRO A 517 -5.80 34.68 -7.67
N ALA A 518 -5.94 36.00 -7.61
CA ALA A 518 -6.56 36.76 -8.69
C ALA A 518 -5.74 36.64 -9.99
N VAL A 519 -6.45 36.40 -11.11
CA VAL A 519 -5.90 36.65 -12.45
C VAL A 519 -5.63 38.15 -12.62
N GLU A 520 -4.68 38.53 -13.47
CA GLU A 520 -4.33 39.93 -13.67
C GLU A 520 -5.56 40.76 -14.08
N GLY A 521 -5.91 41.78 -13.27
CA GLY A 521 -7.09 42.62 -13.48
C GLY A 521 -8.44 41.99 -13.10
N GLY A 522 -8.46 40.80 -12.47
CA GLY A 522 -9.66 40.11 -12.01
C GLY A 522 -9.78 39.95 -10.50
N ASP A 523 -10.86 39.30 -10.06
CA ASP A 523 -11.13 39.00 -8.65
C ASP A 523 -10.56 37.64 -8.23
N THR A 524 -10.37 37.48 -6.92
CA THR A 524 -10.05 36.18 -6.29
C THR A 524 -11.24 35.23 -6.44
N LEU A 525 -11.00 34.00 -6.87
CA LEU A 525 -12.06 33.00 -7.06
C LEU A 525 -12.05 31.96 -5.94
N SER A 526 -13.23 31.47 -5.58
CA SER A 526 -13.38 30.38 -4.60
C SER A 526 -14.44 29.38 -5.01
N TYR A 527 -14.30 28.13 -4.58
CA TYR A 527 -15.23 27.05 -4.88
C TYR A 527 -15.32 26.03 -3.74
N LEU A 528 -16.52 25.52 -3.47
CA LEU A 528 -16.79 24.48 -2.47
C LEU A 528 -17.05 23.15 -3.18
N TRP A 529 -16.04 22.28 -3.29
CA TRP A 529 -16.17 21.03 -4.07
C TRP A 529 -17.13 20.01 -3.45
N PHE A 530 -17.12 19.85 -2.13
CA PHE A 530 -18.04 18.92 -1.46
C PHE A 530 -19.51 19.37 -1.48
N GLN A 531 -19.75 20.65 -1.79
CA GLN A 531 -21.09 21.22 -1.98
C GLN A 531 -21.42 21.51 -3.44
N ASP A 532 -20.48 21.24 -4.36
CA ASP A 532 -20.59 21.43 -5.80
C ASP A 532 -21.12 22.83 -6.21
N ARG A 533 -20.60 23.89 -5.57
CA ARG A 533 -21.04 25.27 -5.84
C ARG A 533 -20.00 26.34 -5.52
N ARG A 534 -20.19 27.53 -6.11
CA ARG A 534 -19.52 28.74 -5.61
C ARG A 534 -20.12 29.17 -4.27
N PRO A 535 -19.30 29.64 -3.31
CA PRO A 535 -19.81 30.23 -2.08
C PRO A 535 -20.59 31.53 -2.39
N PHE A 536 -21.62 31.82 -1.59
CA PHE A 536 -22.22 33.15 -1.59
C PHE A 536 -21.27 34.16 -0.92
N TYR A 537 -21.46 35.45 -1.16
CA TYR A 537 -20.63 36.49 -0.57
C TYR A 537 -20.57 36.44 0.98
N ASP A 538 -21.66 36.03 1.62
CA ASP A 538 -21.73 35.86 3.08
C ASP A 538 -21.23 34.49 3.57
N ASP A 539 -20.98 33.53 2.67
CA ASP A 539 -20.40 32.23 3.00
C ASP A 539 -18.88 32.35 3.15
N VAL A 540 -18.22 32.92 2.12
CA VAL A 540 -16.77 33.08 2.05
C VAL A 540 -16.43 34.43 1.44
N ARG A 541 -15.58 35.20 2.13
CA ARG A 541 -14.96 36.42 1.59
C ARG A 541 -13.47 36.17 1.46
N ALA A 542 -12.93 36.27 0.26
CA ALA A 542 -11.52 36.02 0.01
C ALA A 542 -10.90 37.19 -0.75
N ILE A 543 -9.67 37.54 -0.38
CA ILE A 543 -8.81 38.47 -1.09
C ILE A 543 -7.47 37.79 -1.34
N SER A 544 -6.81 38.17 -2.42
CA SER A 544 -5.45 37.75 -2.70
C SER A 544 -4.59 38.93 -3.14
N ARG A 545 -3.29 38.82 -2.90
CA ARG A 545 -2.28 39.76 -3.40
C ARG A 545 -1.05 39.00 -3.86
N ARG A 546 -0.42 39.45 -4.95
CA ARG A 546 0.91 38.97 -5.33
C ARG A 546 1.96 39.54 -4.38
N THR A 547 2.97 38.74 -4.07
CA THR A 547 4.18 39.14 -3.32
C THR A 547 5.39 39.06 -4.25
N GLU A 548 6.57 39.43 -3.76
CA GLU A 548 7.81 39.37 -4.55
C GLU A 548 8.21 37.94 -4.93
N ASP A 549 7.80 36.96 -4.11
CA ASP A 549 8.20 35.55 -4.17
C ASP A 549 7.00 34.58 -4.22
N GLY A 550 5.81 35.05 -4.58
CA GLY A 550 4.59 34.24 -4.70
C GLY A 550 3.30 35.04 -4.49
N TYR A 551 2.40 34.53 -3.66
CA TYR A 551 1.11 35.18 -3.39
C TYR A 551 0.62 34.96 -1.96
N GLU A 552 -0.27 35.83 -1.51
CA GLU A 552 -0.97 35.69 -0.23
C GLU A 552 -2.47 35.65 -0.47
N ILE A 553 -3.14 34.72 0.22
CA ILE A 553 -4.60 34.62 0.32
C ILE A 553 -5.01 34.90 1.75
N THR A 554 -6.05 35.72 1.92
CA THR A 554 -6.76 35.90 3.19
C THR A 554 -8.25 35.68 2.97
N ALA A 555 -8.87 34.85 3.80
CA ALA A 555 -10.28 34.51 3.68
C ALA A 555 -11.01 34.51 5.03
N ALA A 556 -12.29 34.87 5.00
CA ALA A 556 -13.23 34.73 6.09
C ALA A 556 -14.29 33.69 5.70
N VAL A 557 -14.39 32.61 6.47
CA VAL A 557 -15.34 31.51 6.26
C VAL A 557 -16.41 31.59 7.34
N SER A 558 -17.66 31.78 6.94
CA SER A 558 -18.77 32.01 7.86
C SER A 558 -19.08 30.79 8.71
N TRP A 559 -19.29 31.00 10.01
CA TRP A 559 -19.73 29.91 10.89
C TRP A 559 -21.10 29.36 10.48
N LYS A 560 -21.95 30.19 9.87
CA LYS A 560 -23.24 29.75 9.32
C LYS A 560 -23.06 28.74 8.18
N LEU A 561 -22.06 28.95 7.31
CA LEU A 561 -21.71 27.98 6.27
C LEU A 561 -21.32 26.64 6.90
N LEU A 562 -20.51 26.69 7.96
CA LEU A 562 -20.03 25.52 8.71
C LEU A 562 -21.08 24.89 9.64
N ARG A 563 -22.31 25.45 9.68
CA ARG A 563 -23.41 25.03 10.56
C ARG A 563 -23.03 25.10 12.05
N MET A 564 -22.21 26.08 12.41
CA MET A 564 -21.74 26.37 13.76
C MET A 564 -22.34 27.71 14.22
N GLU A 565 -23.62 27.77 14.55
CA GLU A 565 -24.32 29.06 14.76
C GLU A 565 -23.79 29.91 15.93
N THR A 566 -23.08 29.31 16.90
CA THR A 566 -22.55 30.02 18.06
C THR A 566 -21.19 29.43 18.44
N PRO A 567 -20.09 29.84 17.78
CA PRO A 567 -18.76 29.40 18.15
C PRO A 567 -18.45 29.84 19.58
N VAL A 568 -17.92 28.92 20.41
CA VAL A 568 -17.54 29.25 21.79
C VAL A 568 -16.07 28.96 22.03
N ARG A 569 -15.48 29.75 22.93
CA ARG A 569 -14.11 29.50 23.42
C ARG A 569 -13.99 28.07 23.95
N GLY A 570 -12.94 27.37 23.53
CA GLY A 570 -12.66 25.97 23.84
C GLY A 570 -13.29 24.97 22.86
N GLN A 571 -14.20 25.40 21.99
CA GLN A 571 -14.72 24.56 20.92
C GLN A 571 -13.62 24.25 19.91
N SER A 572 -13.69 23.06 19.31
CA SER A 572 -12.72 22.64 18.31
C SER A 572 -13.36 22.09 17.05
N LEU A 573 -12.67 22.28 15.93
CA LEU A 573 -13.00 21.75 14.63
C LEU A 573 -11.76 21.14 13.97
N GLY A 574 -11.97 20.24 13.02
CA GLY A 574 -10.90 19.73 12.16
C GLY A 574 -10.61 20.74 11.05
N VAL A 575 -9.38 21.22 10.92
CA VAL A 575 -8.98 22.11 9.81
C VAL A 575 -7.61 21.72 9.31
N SER A 576 -7.47 21.54 7.99
CA SER A 576 -6.17 21.37 7.32
C SER A 576 -6.08 22.26 6.10
N LEU A 577 -4.87 22.46 5.59
CA LEU A 577 -4.59 23.30 4.44
C LEU A 577 -3.66 22.57 3.47
N ALA A 578 -3.91 22.72 2.18
CA ALA A 578 -3.00 22.32 1.13
C ALA A 578 -2.75 23.47 0.15
N VAL A 579 -1.60 23.43 -0.52
CA VAL A 579 -1.23 24.38 -1.57
C VAL A 579 -0.82 23.58 -2.79
N ASN A 580 -1.39 23.98 -3.92
CA ASN A 580 -1.13 23.38 -5.22
C ASN A 580 -0.34 24.38 -6.08
N ASP A 581 0.66 23.86 -6.78
CA ASP A 581 1.58 24.57 -7.67
C ASP A 581 1.41 24.01 -9.08
N VAL A 582 1.27 24.86 -10.10
CA VAL A 582 1.16 24.45 -11.49
C VAL A 582 2.01 25.34 -12.39
N ASP A 583 3.11 24.78 -12.91
CA ASP A 583 4.02 25.46 -13.83
C ASP A 583 3.78 25.16 -15.33
N ALA A 584 4.48 25.90 -16.20
CA ALA A 584 4.38 25.70 -17.65
C ALA A 584 4.89 24.34 -18.11
N GLY A 585 4.05 23.61 -18.84
CA GLY A 585 4.47 22.41 -19.58
C GLY A 585 4.40 21.10 -18.79
N GLU A 586 3.94 21.15 -17.53
CA GLU A 586 3.82 19.98 -16.66
C GLU A 586 2.37 19.82 -16.17
N PRO A 587 1.78 18.61 -16.22
CA PRO A 587 0.35 18.41 -15.96
C PRO A 587 -0.07 18.53 -14.48
N GLN A 588 0.87 18.64 -13.53
CA GLN A 588 0.68 19.07 -12.15
C GLN A 588 2.06 19.30 -11.50
N ASN A 589 2.36 20.51 -11.00
CA ASN A 589 3.52 20.73 -10.13
C ASN A 589 3.09 20.43 -8.69
N ALA A 590 4.03 20.37 -7.75
CA ALA A 590 3.80 19.78 -6.43
C ALA A 590 2.54 20.23 -5.66
N LYS A 591 2.05 19.36 -4.78
CA LYS A 591 1.06 19.67 -3.76
C LYS A 591 1.65 19.43 -2.39
N VAL A 592 1.60 20.43 -1.51
CA VAL A 592 1.98 20.30 -0.09
C VAL A 592 0.76 20.38 0.82
N ASN A 593 0.70 19.54 1.85
CA ASN A 593 -0.41 19.40 2.77
C ASN A 593 0.06 19.44 4.23
N TRP A 594 -0.67 20.19 5.08
CA TRP A 594 -0.27 20.38 6.46
C TRP A 594 -0.35 19.08 7.25
N PHE A 595 -1.51 18.44 7.26
CA PHE A 595 -1.76 17.18 7.94
C PHE A 595 -3.08 16.59 7.44
N PHE A 596 -3.00 15.36 6.94
CA PHE A 596 -4.15 14.64 6.43
C PHE A 596 -3.90 13.16 6.67
N GLN A 597 -4.29 12.65 7.85
CA GLN A 597 -3.98 11.27 8.24
C GLN A 597 -5.19 10.36 7.99
N PRO A 598 -5.08 9.34 7.13
CA PRO A 598 -6.12 8.34 6.97
C PRO A 598 -6.38 7.62 8.31
N ARG A 599 -7.65 7.46 8.67
CA ARG A 599 -8.06 6.66 9.83
C ARG A 599 -9.48 6.15 9.63
N GLU A 600 -9.64 4.83 9.61
CA GLU A 600 -10.97 4.17 9.62
C GLU A 600 -11.92 4.70 8.50
N GLY A 601 -11.40 4.88 7.28
CA GLY A 601 -12.17 5.40 6.13
C GLY A 601 -12.49 6.90 6.18
N LYS A 602 -11.85 7.65 7.08
CA LYS A 602 -11.89 9.11 7.19
C LYS A 602 -10.48 9.69 7.14
N PHE A 603 -10.39 11.01 7.11
CA PHE A 603 -9.14 11.73 7.29
C PHE A 603 -9.17 12.54 8.59
N LEU A 604 -8.26 12.23 9.50
CA LEU A 604 -8.00 13.09 10.64
C LEU A 604 -7.30 14.36 10.16
N LEU A 605 -7.90 15.49 10.49
CA LEU A 605 -7.33 16.83 10.31
C LEU A 605 -6.80 17.33 11.66
N PRO A 606 -5.86 18.28 11.71
CA PRO A 606 -5.50 19.00 12.94
C PRO A 606 -6.73 19.55 13.66
N LYS A 607 -6.66 19.62 14.98
CA LYS A 607 -7.72 20.16 15.82
C LYS A 607 -7.44 21.64 16.06
N VAL A 608 -8.18 22.49 15.37
CA VAL A 608 -8.20 23.94 15.61
C VAL A 608 -9.14 24.22 16.79
N ILE A 609 -8.62 24.82 17.86
CA ILE A 609 -9.30 25.13 19.10
C ILE A 609 -9.47 26.65 19.22
N LEU A 610 -10.70 27.11 19.36
CA LEU A 610 -11.02 28.53 19.51
C LEU A 610 -10.58 29.02 20.89
N ASN A 611 -9.61 29.94 20.96
CA ASN A 611 -9.04 30.45 22.22
C ASN A 611 -9.48 31.88 22.52
#